data_AF-A0A2A4KDI7-F1
#
_entry.id   AF-A0A2A4KDI7-F1
#
_cell.length_a   1.000
_cell.length_b   1.000
_cell.length_c   1.000
_cell.angle_alpha   90.00
_cell.angle_beta   90.00
_cell.angle_gamma   90.00
#
_symmetry.space_group_name_H-M   'P 1'
#
loop_
_entity.id
_entity.type
_entity.pdbx_description
1 polymer ?
#
loop_
_entity_poly.entity_id
_entity_poly.type
_entity_poly.pdbx_seq_one_letter_code
_entity_poly.pdbx_strand_id
1 'polypeptide(L)'
;MANNNDGTTVVTYASLDLAAGEIERQSKQLAQDLDEIKTMVASVSELWEGEAKEAYRLSQVKWNEDAGFIRDNLKDIAQKVREAAPLYRSGDKRSAANF
;
A
#
# COMPACT_ATOMS: atom_id res chain seq x y z
N MET A 1 -25.73 11.08 31.37
CA MET A 1 -24.33 10.61 31.34
C MET A 1 -23.85 10.85 29.92
N ALA A 2 -23.00 11.86 29.74
CA ALA A 2 -22.69 12.43 28.43
C ALA A 2 -21.76 11.54 27.60
N ASN A 3 -22.17 11.39 26.35
CA ASN A 3 -21.51 11.06 25.08
C ASN A 3 -19.96 11.06 25.00
N ASN A 4 -19.25 10.35 25.87
CA ASN A 4 -17.77 10.21 25.78
C ASN A 4 -17.32 9.28 24.62
N ASN A 5 -18.24 8.51 24.04
CA ASN A 5 -17.92 7.56 22.97
C ASN A 5 -17.82 8.24 21.59
N ASP A 6 -18.63 9.28 21.33
CA ASP A 6 -18.70 9.98 20.04
C ASP A 6 -17.39 10.67 19.65
N GLY A 7 -16.74 11.35 20.61
CA GLY A 7 -15.40 11.94 20.38
C GLY A 7 -14.31 10.90 20.12
N THR A 8 -14.39 9.73 20.77
CA THR A 8 -13.42 8.64 20.59
C THR A 8 -13.57 7.97 19.23
N THR A 9 -14.81 7.78 18.77
CA THR A 9 -15.12 7.21 17.45
C THR A 9 -14.68 8.15 16.31
N VAL A 10 -14.91 9.46 16.43
CA VAL A 10 -14.49 10.46 15.43
C VAL A 10 -12.96 10.54 15.33
N VAL A 11 -12.25 10.54 16.47
CA VAL A 11 -10.77 10.55 16.49
C VAL A 11 -10.20 9.27 15.87
N THR A 12 -10.80 8.12 16.18
CA THR A 12 -10.39 6.83 15.61
C THR A 12 -10.61 6.79 14.10
N TYR A 13 -11.74 7.32 13.60
CA TYR A 13 -12.00 7.44 12.16
C TYR A 13 -10.96 8.31 11.44
N ALA A 14 -10.69 9.51 11.98
CA ALA A 14 -9.69 10.40 11.40
C ALA A 14 -8.31 9.72 11.36
N SER A 15 -7.97 8.93 12.39
CA SER A 15 -6.70 8.18 12.41
C SER A 15 -6.62 7.06 11.36
N LEU A 16 -7.75 6.39 11.04
CA LEU A 16 -7.80 5.35 10.01
C LEU A 16 -7.68 5.92 8.60
N ASP A 17 -8.38 7.03 8.31
CA ASP A 17 -8.27 7.72 7.02
C ASP A 17 -6.85 8.28 6.80
N LEU A 18 -6.22 8.82 7.85
CA LEU A 18 -4.82 9.25 7.81
C LEU A 18 -3.88 8.07 7.54
N ALA A 19 -4.10 6.92 8.21
CA ALA A 19 -3.29 5.72 8.00
C ALA A 19 -3.42 5.18 6.56
N ALA A 20 -4.64 5.14 6.00
CA ALA A 20 -4.85 4.75 4.61
C ALA A 20 -4.12 5.68 3.64
N GLY A 21 -4.22 7.00 3.85
CA GLY A 21 -3.52 7.99 3.03
C GLY A 21 -2.00 7.83 3.10
N GLU A 22 -1.46 7.55 4.28
CA GLU A 22 -0.02 7.33 4.46
C GLU A 22 0.46 6.04 3.78
N ILE A 23 -0.30 4.95 3.87
CA ILE A 23 0.02 3.68 3.17
C ILE A 23 0.05 3.91 1.66
N GLU A 24 -0.90 4.67 1.11
CA GLU A 24 -0.90 5.01 -0.32
C GLU A 24 0.29 5.85 -0.73
N ARG A 25 0.67 6.82 0.10
CA ARG A 25 1.85 7.66 -0.14
C ARG A 25 3.12 6.80 -0.15
N GLN A 26 3.29 5.95 0.86
CA GLN A 26 4.43 5.03 0.95
C GLN A 26 4.47 4.02 -0.20
N SER A 27 3.30 3.53 -0.63
CA SER A 27 3.19 2.63 -1.78
C SER A 27 3.64 3.29 -3.09
N LYS A 28 3.25 4.55 -3.31
CA LYS A 28 3.73 5.33 -4.48
C LYS A 28 5.23 5.55 -4.43
N GLN A 29 5.77 5.92 -3.26
CA GLN A 29 7.20 6.12 -3.09
C GLN A 29 7.98 4.82 -3.38
N LEU A 30 7.55 3.71 -2.80
CA LEU A 30 8.20 2.42 -3.02
C LEU A 30 8.17 2.00 -4.50
N ALA A 31 7.08 2.26 -5.22
CA ALA A 31 7.01 2.00 -6.65
C ALA A 31 8.04 2.83 -7.43
N GLN A 32 8.22 4.10 -7.07
CA GLN A 32 9.24 4.97 -7.68
C GLN A 32 10.65 4.46 -7.37
N ASP A 33 10.95 4.13 -6.12
CA ASP A 33 12.25 3.61 -5.70
C ASP A 33 12.61 2.31 -6.45
N LEU A 34 11.63 1.42 -6.65
CA LEU A 34 11.81 0.18 -7.41
C LEU A 34 12.11 0.45 -8.91
N ASP A 35 11.42 1.42 -9.51
CA ASP A 35 11.70 1.81 -10.91
C ASP A 35 13.07 2.50 -11.06
N GLU A 36 13.48 3.29 -10.07
CA GLU A 36 14.82 3.90 -10.02
C GLU A 36 15.92 2.83 -9.94
N ILE A 37 15.77 1.85 -9.03
CA ILE A 37 16.74 0.75 -8.91
C ILE A 37 16.81 -0.03 -10.23
N LYS A 38 15.66 -0.36 -10.83
CA LYS A 38 15.61 -1.04 -12.13
C LYS A 38 16.35 -0.26 -13.21
N THR A 39 16.18 1.06 -13.25
CA THR A 39 16.83 1.93 -14.24
C THR A 39 18.34 1.98 -14.02
N MET A 40 18.79 2.09 -12.77
CA MET A 40 20.22 2.05 -12.44
C MET A 40 20.85 0.72 -12.86
N VAL A 41 20.22 -0.42 -12.52
CA VAL A 41 20.73 -1.74 -12.91
C VAL A 41 20.74 -1.91 -14.43
N ALA A 42 19.71 -1.43 -15.13
CA ALA A 42 19.67 -1.45 -16.59
C ALA A 42 20.86 -0.70 -17.21
N SER A 43 21.18 0.48 -16.69
CA SER A 43 22.33 1.27 -17.20
C SER A 43 23.66 0.53 -17.03
N VAL A 44 23.87 -0.15 -15.91
CA VAL A 44 25.08 -0.94 -15.66
C VAL A 44 25.13 -2.20 -16.54
N SER A 45 23.97 -2.77 -16.87
CA SER A 45 23.86 -3.97 -17.70
C SER A 45 24.24 -3.77 -19.17
N GLU A 46 24.32 -2.53 -19.64
CA GLU A 46 24.73 -2.23 -21.03
C GLU A 46 26.15 -2.73 -21.34
N LEU A 47 27.00 -2.82 -20.32
CA LEU A 47 28.38 -3.30 -20.40
C LEU A 47 28.50 -4.83 -20.28
N TRP A 48 27.40 -5.54 -20.04
CA TRP A 48 27.43 -6.99 -19.84
C TRP A 48 27.24 -7.74 -21.17
N GLU A 49 28.15 -8.68 -21.43
CA GLU A 49 28.13 -9.54 -22.61
C GLU A 49 28.05 -11.02 -22.21
N GLY A 50 27.58 -11.87 -23.13
CA GLY A 50 27.52 -13.32 -22.94
C GLY A 50 26.60 -13.75 -21.79
N GLU A 51 27.10 -14.65 -20.94
CA GLU A 51 26.33 -15.27 -19.84
C GLU A 51 25.80 -14.26 -18.82
N ALA A 52 26.53 -13.17 -18.58
CA ALA A 52 26.11 -12.11 -17.67
C ALA A 52 24.83 -11.40 -18.14
N LYS A 53 24.67 -11.24 -19.46
CA LYS A 53 23.48 -10.62 -20.05
C LYS A 53 22.24 -11.50 -19.92
N GLU A 54 22.39 -12.82 -20.05
CA GLU A 54 21.28 -13.76 -19.85
C GLU A 54 20.90 -13.87 -18.37
N ALA A 55 21.89 -13.91 -17.46
CA ALA A 55 21.64 -13.88 -16.02
C ALA A 55 20.90 -12.59 -15.59
N TYR A 56 21.25 -11.46 -16.19
CA TYR A 56 20.52 -10.21 -15.98
C TYR A 56 19.08 -10.27 -16.46
N ARG A 57 18.84 -10.81 -17.67
CA ARG A 57 17.48 -10.98 -18.21
C ARG A 57 16.60 -11.78 -17.27
N LEU A 58 17.10 -12.89 -16.72
CA LEU A 58 16.39 -13.71 -15.74
C LEU A 58 16.12 -12.93 -14.44
N SER A 59 17.12 -12.20 -13.95
CA SER A 59 16.99 -11.35 -12.76
C SER A 59 15.96 -10.23 -12.95
N GLN A 60 15.89 -9.65 -14.16
CA GLN A 60 14.93 -8.60 -14.51
C GLN A 60 13.49 -9.12 -14.53
N VAL A 61 13.26 -10.36 -15.00
CA VAL A 61 11.95 -11.00 -14.94
C VAL A 61 11.50 -11.14 -13.48
N LYS A 62 12.35 -11.75 -12.64
CA LYS A 62 12.08 -11.92 -11.21
C LYS A 62 11.83 -10.58 -10.50
N TRP A 63 12.63 -9.57 -10.82
CA TRP A 63 12.44 -8.21 -10.29
C TRP A 63 11.05 -7.66 -10.61
N ASN A 64 10.61 -7.77 -11.86
CA ASN A 64 9.29 -7.26 -12.27
C ASN A 64 8.16 -8.01 -11.55
N GLU A 65 8.30 -9.32 -11.34
CA GLU A 65 7.33 -10.13 -10.59
C GLU A 65 7.26 -9.68 -9.12
N ASP A 66 8.40 -9.58 -8.45
CA ASP A 66 8.50 -9.21 -7.03
C ASP A 66 7.98 -7.77 -6.81
N ALA A 67 8.36 -6.83 -7.69
CA ALA A 67 7.88 -5.44 -7.64
C ALA A 67 6.36 -5.33 -7.88
N GLY A 68 5.82 -6.15 -8.79
CA GLY A 68 4.38 -6.25 -9.01
C GLY A 68 3.65 -6.75 -7.77
N PHE A 69 4.15 -7.81 -7.15
CA PHE A 69 3.57 -8.40 -5.94
C PHE A 69 3.55 -7.40 -4.77
N ILE A 70 4.65 -6.67 -4.56
CA ILE A 70 4.73 -5.62 -3.54
C ILE A 70 3.68 -4.54 -3.77
N ARG A 71 3.55 -4.05 -5.01
CA ARG A 71 2.55 -3.04 -5.37
C ARG A 71 1.13 -3.51 -5.12
N ASP A 72 0.81 -4.73 -5.53
CA ASP A 72 -0.54 -5.28 -5.39
C ASP A 72 -0.92 -5.48 -3.92
N ASN A 73 0.01 -5.98 -3.10
CA ASN A 73 -0.20 -6.14 -1.66
C ASN A 73 -0.42 -4.80 -0.95
N LEU A 74 0.36 -3.77 -1.28
CA LEU A 74 0.18 -2.44 -0.67
C LEU A 74 -1.15 -1.81 -1.06
N LYS A 75 -1.59 -2.03 -2.31
CA LYS A 75 -2.92 -1.60 -2.77
C LYS A 75 -4.03 -2.33 -2.02
N ASP A 76 -3.91 -3.64 -1.84
CA ASP A 76 -4.86 -4.45 -1.08
C ASP A 76 -4.93 -4.02 0.39
N ILE A 77 -3.79 -3.75 1.03
CA ILE A 77 -3.73 -3.22 2.40
C ILE A 77 -4.43 -1.86 2.48
N ALA A 78 -4.12 -0.92 1.59
CA ALA A 78 -4.77 0.39 1.57
C ALA A 78 -6.29 0.27 1.40
N GLN A 79 -6.75 -0.62 0.51
CA GLN A 79 -8.17 -0.91 0.31
C GLN A 79 -8.81 -1.48 1.58
N LYS A 80 -8.19 -2.48 2.22
CA LYS A 80 -8.69 -3.08 3.46
C LYS A 80 -8.79 -2.06 4.60
N VAL A 81 -7.82 -1.17 4.74
CA VAL A 81 -7.85 -0.08 5.74
C VAL A 81 -9.01 0.87 5.45
N ARG A 82 -9.21 1.26 4.18
CA ARG A 82 -10.36 2.09 3.76
C ARG A 82 -11.71 1.39 3.97
N GLU A 83 -11.80 0.08 3.76
CA GLU A 83 -13.03 -0.71 3.94
C GLU A 83 -13.38 -0.96 5.41
N ALA A 84 -12.38 -1.01 6.30
CA ALA A 84 -12.60 -1.08 7.74
C ALA A 84 -13.26 0.20 8.30
N ALA A 85 -13.02 1.36 7.70
CA ALA A 85 -13.61 2.63 8.13
C ALA A 85 -15.17 2.70 8.02
N PRO A 86 -15.82 2.27 6.91
CA PRO A 86 -17.28 2.28 6.78
C PRO A 86 -18.03 1.15 7.51
N LEU A 87 -17.42 -0.03 7.75
CA LEU A 87 -18.09 -1.13 8.47
C LEU A 87 -18.55 -0.74 9.88
N TYR A 88 -17.87 0.21 10.52
CA TYR A 88 -18.31 0.78 11.79
C TYR A 88 -19.39 1.87 11.67
N ARG A 89 -19.47 2.61 10.55
CA ARG A 89 -20.53 3.63 10.33
C ARG A 89 -21.93 3.03 10.28
N SER A 90 -22.09 1.84 9.73
CA SER A 90 -23.36 1.12 9.66
C SER A 90 -23.67 0.34 10.94
N GLY A 91 -22.65 -0.18 11.63
CA GLY A 91 -22.80 -0.83 12.94
C GLY A 91 -23.26 0.13 14.03
N ASP A 92 -22.64 1.30 14.14
CA ASP A 92 -22.96 2.28 15.19
C ASP A 92 -24.30 2.99 14.91
N LYS A 93 -24.62 3.31 13.65
CA LYS A 93 -25.97 3.80 13.29
C LYS A 93 -27.08 2.80 13.57
N ARG A 94 -26.83 1.48 13.45
CA ARG A 94 -27.82 0.47 13.85
C ARG A 94 -27.95 0.34 15.36
N SER A 95 -26.86 0.43 16.10
CA SER A 95 -26.89 0.41 17.57
C SER A 95 -27.62 1.65 18.11
N ALA A 96 -27.28 2.84 17.61
CA ALA A 96 -27.92 4.11 17.98
C ALA A 96 -29.37 4.27 17.49
N ALA A 97 -29.82 3.47 16.52
CA ALA A 97 -31.22 3.42 16.10
C ALA A 97 -32.05 2.39 16.89
N ASN A 98 -31.40 1.53 17.67
CA ASN A 98 -32.04 0.48 18.49
C ASN A 98 -32.07 0.83 20.00
N PHE A 99 -31.67 2.04 20.38
CA PHE A 99 -31.80 2.63 21.72
C PHE A 99 -32.48 3.99 21.63
#